data_AF-A0A7C3Z4I5-F1
#
_entry.id   AF-A0A7C3Z4I5-F1
#
_cell.length_a   1.000
_cell.length_b   1.000
_cell.length_c   1.000
_cell.angle_alpha   90.00
_cell.angle_beta   90.00
_cell.angle_gamma   90.00
#
_symmetry.space_group_name_H-M   'P 1'
#
loop_
_entity.id
_entity.type
_entity.pdbx_description
1 polymer ?
#
loop_
_entity_poly.entity_id
_entity_poly.type
_entity_poly.pdbx_seq_one_letter_code
_entity_poly.pdbx_strand_id
1 'polypeptide(L)'
;IERATDIARRMVCEWGMSERLGPLNYGKIEEHIFLGKEIARHRDFSEKTAEEIDTEIRRIVFECFERAKRIIMENIEVLHAIAGALLEKEVLDGQQIDRIIAEARIGKAAGA
;
A
#
# COMPACT_ATOMS: atom_id res chain seq x y z
N ILE A 1 3.71 5.82 -4.18
CA ILE A 1 3.56 5.96 -2.70
C ILE A 1 2.26 6.68 -2.35
N GLU A 2 1.95 7.81 -3.00
CA GLU A 2 0.69 8.58 -2.85
C GLU A 2 -0.57 7.72 -2.68
N ARG A 3 -0.90 6.85 -3.66
CA ARG A 3 -2.08 5.96 -3.58
C ARG A 3 -2.15 5.10 -2.31
N ALA A 4 -1.02 4.58 -1.85
CA ALA A 4 -0.98 3.75 -0.66
C ALA A 4 -1.25 4.58 0.60
N THR A 5 -0.66 5.78 0.67
CA THR A 5 -0.91 6.75 1.73
C THR A 5 -2.36 7.20 1.77
N ASP A 6 -2.98 7.44 0.62
CA ASP A 6 -4.39 7.87 0.55
C ASP A 6 -5.34 6.76 1.02
N ILE A 7 -5.10 5.52 0.61
CA ILE A 7 -5.88 4.38 1.10
C ILE A 7 -5.72 4.24 2.62
N ALA A 8 -4.49 4.30 3.13
CA ALA A 8 -4.23 4.23 4.57
C ALA A 8 -4.90 5.38 5.34
N ARG A 9 -4.92 6.60 4.77
CA ARG A 9 -5.65 7.74 5.34
C ARG A 9 -7.15 7.46 5.41
N ARG A 10 -7.77 6.91 4.37
CA ARG A 10 -9.20 6.54 4.39
C ARG A 10 -9.49 5.42 5.38
N MET A 11 -8.62 4.42 5.46
CA MET A 11 -8.71 3.35 6.45
C MET A 11 -8.82 3.91 7.87
N VAL A 12 -7.93 4.86 8.21
CA VAL A 12 -7.88 5.45 9.55
C VAL A 12 -9.00 6.47 9.78
N CYS A 13 -9.20 7.40 8.84
CA CYS A 13 -10.07 8.56 9.05
C CYS A 13 -11.53 8.32 8.70
N GLU A 14 -11.83 7.48 7.70
CA GLU A 14 -13.20 7.31 7.16
C GLU A 14 -13.80 5.96 7.52
N TRP A 15 -12.99 4.90 7.50
CA TRP A 15 -13.47 3.52 7.69
C TRP A 15 -13.32 3.02 9.12
N GLY A 16 -12.67 3.78 10.01
CA GLY A 16 -12.49 3.40 11.40
C GLY A 16 -11.64 2.14 11.59
N MET A 17 -10.71 1.87 10.66
CA MET A 17 -9.83 0.69 10.66
C MET A 17 -8.53 0.92 11.46
N SER A 18 -8.61 1.71 12.53
CA SER A 18 -7.52 1.84 13.51
C SER A 18 -8.01 1.38 14.88
N GLU A 19 -7.31 0.41 15.47
CA GLU A 19 -7.61 -0.05 16.83
C GLU A 19 -7.36 1.03 17.88
N ARG A 20 -6.44 1.96 17.61
CA ARG A 20 -6.08 3.05 18.53
C ARG A 20 -7.10 4.18 18.53
N LEU A 21 -7.56 4.57 17.35
CA LEU A 21 -8.54 5.66 17.18
C LEU A 21 -9.98 5.16 17.26
N GLY A 22 -10.18 3.85 17.13
CA GLY A 22 -11.48 3.20 17.17
C GLY A 22 -12.31 3.44 15.90
N PRO A 23 -13.56 2.96 15.89
CA PRO A 23 -14.45 3.03 14.73
C PRO A 23 -15.11 4.41 14.59
N LEU A 24 -14.30 5.48 14.56
CA LEU A 24 -14.76 6.86 14.43
C LEU A 24 -14.46 7.40 13.04
N ASN A 25 -15.36 8.26 12.56
CA ASN A 25 -15.18 8.99 11.31
C ASN A 25 -14.64 10.39 11.61
N TYR A 26 -13.37 10.61 11.26
CA TYR A 26 -12.67 11.90 11.30
C TYR A 26 -12.76 12.65 9.95
N GLY A 27 -13.38 12.02 8.95
CA GLY A 27 -13.53 12.47 7.57
C GLY A 27 -14.58 13.56 7.41
N LYS A 28 -14.17 14.80 7.68
CA LYS A 28 -14.62 15.97 6.92
C LYS A 28 -13.40 16.75 6.44
N ILE A 29 -12.87 16.34 5.30
CA ILE A 29 -12.15 17.28 4.43
C ILE A 29 -13.13 17.58 3.32
N GLU A 30 -14.02 18.54 3.54
CA GLU A 30 -14.82 19.07 2.43
C GLU A 30 -13.84 19.68 1.43
N GLU A 31 -13.67 19.05 0.28
CA GLU A 31 -13.10 19.67 -0.92
C GLU A 31 -14.03 20.80 -1.35
N HIS A 32 -13.99 21.93 -0.64
CA HIS A 32 -14.62 23.16 -1.09
C HIS A 32 -13.79 23.70 -2.25
N ILE A 33 -14.20 23.34 -3.46
CA ILE A 33 -13.81 24.01 -4.70
C ILE A 33 -14.51 25.38 -4.70
N PHE A 34 -14.07 26.31 -3.85
CA PHE A 34 -14.61 27.66 -3.82
C PHE A 34 -13.53 28.69 -4.16
N LEU A 35 -13.77 29.37 -5.28
CA LEU A 35 -13.02 30.52 -5.78
C LEU A 35 -12.82 31.55 -4.67
N GLY A 36 -11.56 31.78 -4.29
CA GLY A 36 -11.13 33.02 -3.66
C GLY A 36 -11.72 33.27 -2.27
N LYS A 37 -11.24 32.52 -1.28
CA LYS A 37 -10.91 33.01 0.08
C LYS A 37 -10.14 31.90 0.78
N GLU A 38 -9.15 32.29 1.58
CA GLU A 38 -8.38 31.38 2.43
C GLU A 38 -9.33 30.66 3.40
N ILE A 39 -9.82 29.48 3.02
CA ILE A 39 -10.60 28.64 3.92
C ILE A 39 -9.60 27.75 4.64
N ALA A 40 -9.27 28.17 5.87
CA ALA A 40 -8.56 27.33 6.81
C ALA A 40 -9.24 25.96 6.88
N ARG A 41 -8.50 24.90 6.56
CA ARG A 41 -8.92 23.51 6.78
C ARG A 41 -9.24 23.36 8.28
N HIS A 42 -10.50 23.49 8.65
CA HIS A 42 -10.93 23.19 10.02
C HIS A 42 -10.80 21.68 10.17
N ARG A 43 -9.74 21.26 10.87
CA ARG A 43 -9.66 19.89 11.39
C ARG A 43 -10.70 19.81 12.50
N ASP A 44 -11.73 18.99 12.32
CA ASP A 44 -12.77 18.76 13.34
C ASP A 44 -12.25 17.95 14.56
N PHE A 45 -10.92 17.87 14.74
CA PHE A 45 -10.26 17.07 15.77
C PHE A 45 -9.00 17.77 16.30
N SER A 46 -8.63 17.44 17.53
CA SER A 46 -7.48 18.04 18.21
C SER A 46 -6.15 17.75 17.51
N GLU A 47 -5.13 18.60 17.72
CA GLU A 47 -3.77 18.35 17.22
C GLU A 47 -3.22 17.00 17.70
N LYS A 48 -3.54 16.60 18.94
CA LYS A 48 -3.18 15.28 19.47
C LYS A 48 -3.79 14.15 18.63
N THR A 49 -5.05 14.29 18.24
CA THR A 49 -5.73 13.32 17.35
C THR A 49 -5.11 13.32 15.95
N ALA A 50 -4.70 14.48 15.44
CA ALA A 50 -4.00 14.59 14.16
C ALA A 50 -2.67 13.82 14.17
N GLU A 51 -1.89 13.95 15.23
CA GLU A 51 -0.63 13.23 15.42
C GLU A 51 -0.85 11.71 15.52
N GLU A 52 -1.91 11.28 16.21
CA GLU A 52 -2.30 9.87 16.30
C GLU A 52 -2.71 9.30 14.93
N ILE A 53 -3.46 10.06 14.12
CA ILE A 53 -3.82 9.69 12.75
C ILE A 53 -2.58 9.51 11.89
N ASP A 54 -1.67 10.49 11.89
CA ASP A 54 -0.45 10.42 11.09
C ASP A 54 0.45 9.25 11.51
N THR A 55 0.47 8.93 12.80
CA THR A 55 1.18 7.77 13.36
C THR A 55 0.59 6.46 12.84
N GLU A 56 -0.73 6.32 12.83
CA GLU A 56 -1.41 5.12 12.34
C GLU A 56 -1.25 4.94 10.83
N ILE A 57 -1.34 6.03 10.06
CA ILE A 57 -1.08 5.99 8.61
C ILE A 57 0.35 5.51 8.34
N ARG A 58 1.35 6.07 9.04
CA ARG A 58 2.75 5.66 8.91
C ARG A 58 2.92 4.18 9.24
N ARG A 59 2.31 3.72 10.33
CA ARG A 59 2.36 2.31 10.76
C ARG A 59 1.83 1.38 9.67
N ILE A 60 0.63 1.63 9.15
CA ILE A 60 0.01 0.81 8.10
C ILE A 60 0.89 0.76 6.85
N VAL A 61 1.33 1.91 6.35
CA VAL A 61 2.14 1.98 5.12
C VAL A 61 3.47 1.24 5.30
N PHE A 62 4.12 1.40 6.45
CA PHE A 62 5.39 0.73 6.73
C PHE A 62 5.24 -0.78 6.89
N GLU A 63 4.22 -1.26 7.60
CA GLU A 63 3.91 -2.68 7.72
C GLU A 63 3.63 -3.33 6.35
N CYS A 64 2.83 -2.67 5.51
CA CYS A 64 2.56 -3.12 4.15
C CYS A 64 3.83 -3.15 3.29
N PHE A 65 4.69 -2.14 3.41
CA PHE A 65 5.97 -2.09 2.70
C PHE A 65 6.88 -3.25 3.11
N GLU A 66 7.10 -3.45 4.41
CA GLU A 66 7.95 -4.53 4.91
C GLU A 66 7.41 -5.91 4.53
N ARG A 67 6.07 -6.08 4.56
CA ARG A 67 5.43 -7.31 4.07
C ARG A 67 5.68 -7.53 2.57
N ALA A 68 5.48 -6.51 1.74
CA ALA A 68 5.72 -6.61 0.30
C ALA A 68 7.19 -6.93 -0.01
N LYS A 69 8.11 -6.23 0.65
CA LYS A 69 9.55 -6.48 0.55
C LYS A 69 9.90 -7.92 0.92
N ARG A 70 9.37 -8.43 2.04
CA ARG A 70 9.58 -9.82 2.47
C ARG A 70 9.10 -10.82 1.42
N ILE A 71 7.89 -10.64 0.91
CA ILE A 71 7.33 -11.53 -0.13
C ILE A 71 8.22 -11.54 -1.38
N ILE A 72 8.70 -10.38 -1.82
CA ILE A 72 9.60 -10.28 -2.98
C ILE A 72 10.92 -10.99 -2.69
N MET A 73 11.52 -10.75 -1.52
CA MET A 73 12.79 -11.39 -1.12
C MET A 73 12.68 -12.91 -0.99
N GLU A 74 11.60 -13.43 -0.42
CA GLU A 74 11.34 -14.87 -0.30
C GLU A 74 11.15 -15.57 -1.66
N ASN A 75 10.81 -14.81 -2.69
CA ASN A 75 10.59 -15.25 -4.06
C ASN A 75 11.58 -14.60 -5.05
N ILE A 76 12.80 -14.30 -4.60
CA ILE A 76 13.79 -13.58 -5.41
C ILE A 76 14.12 -14.30 -6.73
N GLU A 77 14.14 -15.64 -6.73
CA GLU A 77 14.36 -16.43 -7.94
C GLU A 77 13.27 -16.22 -8.98
N VAL A 78 12.00 -16.10 -8.54
CA VAL A 78 10.86 -15.80 -9.41
C VAL A 78 11.02 -14.40 -10.01
N LEU A 79 11.45 -13.42 -9.20
CA LEU A 79 11.71 -12.06 -9.67
C LEU A 79 12.79 -12.06 -10.75
N HIS A 80 13.89 -12.76 -10.54
CA HIS A 80 14.98 -12.86 -11.52
C HIS A 80 14.54 -13.58 -12.79
N ALA A 81 13.75 -14.65 -12.68
CA ALA A 81 13.21 -15.35 -13.85
C ALA A 81 12.28 -14.47 -14.70
N ILE A 82 11.38 -13.70 -14.05
CA ILE A 82 10.51 -12.75 -14.76
C ILE A 82 11.33 -11.64 -15.40
N ALA A 83 12.33 -11.09 -14.69
CA ALA A 83 13.20 -10.05 -15.21
C ALA A 83 14.01 -10.53 -16.43
N GLY A 84 14.56 -11.74 -16.38
CA GLY A 84 15.24 -12.37 -17.52
C GLY A 84 14.31 -12.57 -18.71
N ALA A 85 13.10 -13.09 -18.47
CA ALA A 85 12.10 -13.26 -19.51
C ALA A 85 11.67 -11.93 -20.15
N LEU A 86 11.61 -10.83 -19.39
CA LEU A 86 11.32 -9.49 -19.92
C LEU A 86 12.44 -8.91 -20.78
N LEU A 87 13.70 -9.29 -20.50
CA LEU A 87 14.84 -8.89 -21.34
C LEU A 87 14.81 -9.60 -22.69
N GLU A 88 14.34 -10.85 -22.73
CA GLU A 88 14.17 -11.61 -23.98
C GLU A 88 12.89 -11.24 -24.73
N LYS A 89 11.80 -11.02 -23.98
CA LYS A 89 10.47 -10.69 -24.49
C LYS A 89 10.05 -9.36 -23.90
N GLU A 90 10.09 -8.30 -24.70
CA GLU A 90 9.77 -6.92 -24.29
C GLU A 90 8.41 -6.79 -23.57
N VAL A 91 7.48 -7.72 -23.82
CA VAL A 91 6.18 -7.80 -23.16
C VAL A 91 5.91 -9.25 -22.75
N LEU A 92 5.43 -9.41 -21.52
CA LEU A 92 4.88 -10.67 -21.01
C LEU A 92 3.40 -10.51 -20.70
N ASP A 93 2.59 -11.49 -21.09
CA ASP A 93 1.19 -11.59 -20.67
C ASP A 93 1.06 -12.29 -19.30
N GLY A 94 -0.14 -12.22 -18.70
CA GLY A 94 -0.39 -12.82 -17.39
C GLY A 94 -0.19 -14.34 -17.35
N GLN A 95 -0.55 -15.06 -18.43
CA GLN A 95 -0.39 -16.52 -18.48
C GLN A 95 1.08 -16.92 -18.53
N GLN A 96 1.92 -16.13 -19.21
CA GLN A 96 3.36 -16.32 -19.26
C GLN A 96 4.00 -16.09 -17.87
N ILE A 97 3.57 -15.05 -17.15
CA ILE A 97 4.02 -14.80 -15.78
C ILE A 97 3.61 -15.96 -14.86
N ASP A 98 2.37 -16.43 -14.95
CA ASP A 98 1.87 -17.54 -14.12
C ASP A 98 2.67 -18.83 -14.34
N ARG A 99 3.06 -19.12 -15.58
CA ARG A 99 3.93 -20.27 -15.91
C ARG A 99 5.31 -20.13 -15.28
N ILE A 100 5.95 -18.97 -15.41
CA ILE A 100 7.27 -18.70 -14.81
C ILE A 100 7.21 -18.88 -13.28
N ILE A 101 6.15 -18.38 -12.63
CA ILE A 101 5.94 -18.55 -11.19
C ILE A 101 5.80 -20.03 -10.83
N ALA A 102 5.02 -20.80 -11.59
CA ALA A 102 4.81 -22.23 -11.33
C ALA A 102 6.12 -23.03 -11.48
N GLU A 103 6.88 -22.79 -12.55
CA GLU A 103 8.16 -23.46 -12.82
C GLU A 103 9.19 -23.17 -11.72
N ALA A 104 9.34 -21.90 -11.33
CA ALA A 104 10.27 -21.49 -10.27
C ALA A 104 9.89 -22.10 -8.90
N ARG A 105 8.59 -22.28 -8.61
CA ARG A 105 8.13 -22.96 -7.39
C ARG A 105 8.41 -24.46 -7.40
N ILE A 106 8.27 -25.12 -8.54
CA ILE A 106 8.59 -26.55 -8.69
C ILE A 106 10.10 -26.77 -8.50
N GLY A 107 10.94 -25.91 -9.10
CA GLY A 107 12.40 -25.95 -8.89
C GLY A 107 12.80 -25.81 -7.43
N LYS A 108 12.12 -24.92 -6.67
CA LYS A 108 12.34 -24.76 -5.22
C LYS A 108 11.93 -25.99 -4.41
N ALA A 109 10.92 -26.74 -4.84
CA ALA A 109 10.46 -27.96 -4.16
C ALA A 109 11.28 -29.21 -4.51
N ALA A 110 11.90 -29.26 -5.69
CA ALA A 110 12.75 -30.37 -6.10
C ALA A 110 14.20 -30.28 -5.57
N GLY A 111 14.63 -29.09 -5.14
CA GLY A 111 15.97 -28.84 -4.58
C GLY A 111 16.03 -28.74 -3.04
N ALA A 112 14.93 -29.05 -2.34
CA ALA A 112 14.83 -29.03 -0.87
C ALA A 112 14.82 -30.45 -0.28
#